data_AF-A0A924H1I8-F1
#
_entry.id   AF-A0A924H1I8-F1
#
_cell.length_a   1.000
_cell.length_b   1.000
_cell.length_c   1.000
_cell.angle_alpha   90.00
_cell.angle_beta   90.00
_cell.angle_gamma   90.00
#
_symmetry.space_group_name_H-M   'P 1'
#
loop_
_entity.id
_entity.type
_entity.pdbx_description
1 polymer ?
#
loop_
_entity_poly.entity_id
_entity_poly.type
_entity_poly.pdbx_seq_one_letter_code
_entity_poly.pdbx_strand_id
1 'polypeptide(L)'
;MKNQVATIHKQAERFGEITKKAIISGNIRKAKKCLALAERLFSTGNNETKNAISNVYIYSISSFMEYRHCNITNLFPTSLKVEYIKQINATSV
;
A
#
# COMPACT_ATOMS: atom_id res chain seq x y z
N MET A 1 -3.06 24.30 -7.66
CA MET A 1 -2.70 22.86 -7.73
C MET A 1 -2.20 22.25 -6.40
N LYS A 2 -1.77 23.03 -5.39
CA LYS A 2 -1.30 22.49 -4.08
C LYS A 2 -2.33 21.64 -3.30
N ASN A 3 -3.63 21.93 -3.40
CA ASN A 3 -4.66 21.22 -2.63
C ASN A 3 -4.95 19.79 -3.13
N GLN A 4 -4.77 19.51 -4.42
CA GLN A 4 -5.07 18.19 -5.00
C GLN A 4 -4.04 17.15 -4.57
N VAL A 5 -2.75 17.51 -4.57
CA VAL A 5 -1.67 16.63 -4.10
C VAL A 5 -1.89 16.26 -2.63
N ALA A 6 -2.09 17.25 -1.76
CA ALA A 6 -2.40 17.00 -0.35
C ALA A 6 -3.62 16.08 -0.14
N THR A 7 -4.60 16.14 -1.04
CA THR A 7 -5.80 15.29 -0.98
C THR A 7 -5.48 13.84 -1.38
N ILE A 8 -4.68 13.62 -2.42
CA ILE A 8 -4.29 12.28 -2.88
C ILE A 8 -3.45 11.56 -1.80
N HIS A 9 -2.50 12.25 -1.18
CA HIS A 9 -1.70 11.67 -0.10
C HIS A 9 -2.57 11.28 1.10
N LYS A 10 -3.49 12.14 1.55
CA LYS A 10 -4.46 11.81 2.62
C LYS A 10 -5.37 10.63 2.26
N GLN A 11 -5.78 10.52 0.99
CA GLN A 11 -6.56 9.37 0.51
C GLN A 11 -5.73 8.09 0.56
N ALA A 12 -4.46 8.13 0.16
CA ALA A 12 -3.55 6.99 0.25
C ALA A 12 -3.28 6.56 1.70
N GLU A 13 -3.10 7.52 2.63
CA GLU A 13 -3.00 7.25 4.07
C GLU A 13 -4.23 6.51 4.59
N ARG A 14 -5.42 7.09 4.35
CA ARG A 14 -6.69 6.48 4.77
C ARG A 14 -6.88 5.09 4.16
N PHE A 15 -6.46 4.91 2.91
CA PHE A 15 -6.55 3.63 2.24
C PHE A 15 -5.61 2.58 2.86
N GLY A 16 -4.41 2.99 3.27
CA GLY A 16 -3.49 2.18 4.06
C GLY A 16 -4.15 1.71 5.36
N GLU A 17 -4.74 2.62 6.13
CA GLU A 17 -5.43 2.29 7.38
C GLU A 17 -6.59 1.30 7.20
N ILE A 18 -7.38 1.44 6.14
CA ILE A 18 -8.46 0.49 5.82
C ILE A 18 -7.89 -0.90 5.53
N THR A 19 -6.77 -0.97 4.81
CA THR A 19 -6.11 -2.23 4.48
C THR A 19 -5.54 -2.88 5.74
N LYS A 20 -4.83 -2.12 6.58
CA LYS A 20 -4.30 -2.61 7.88
C LYS A 20 -5.41 -3.18 8.75
N LYS A 21 -6.54 -2.47 8.89
CA LYS A 21 -7.71 -2.97 9.65
C LYS A 21 -8.25 -4.28 9.09
N ALA A 22 -8.28 -4.43 7.77
CA ALA A 22 -8.69 -5.70 7.14
C ALA A 22 -7.71 -6.84 7.44
N ILE A 23 -6.40 -6.56 7.48
CA ILE A 23 -5.36 -7.54 7.83
C ILE A 23 -5.48 -7.95 9.31
N ILE A 24 -5.55 -6.97 10.23
CA ILE A 24 -5.64 -7.21 11.68
C ILE A 24 -6.89 -8.02 12.04
N SER A 25 -8.02 -7.73 11.40
CA SER A 25 -9.27 -8.46 11.64
C SER A 25 -9.32 -9.86 11.02
N GLY A 26 -8.25 -10.31 10.35
CA GLY A 26 -8.24 -11.60 9.63
C GLY A 26 -9.18 -11.62 8.42
N ASN A 27 -9.70 -10.47 7.97
CA ASN A 27 -10.59 -10.39 6.82
C ASN A 27 -9.79 -10.41 5.52
N ILE A 28 -9.25 -11.60 5.20
CA ILE A 28 -8.37 -11.83 4.05
C ILE A 28 -9.04 -11.45 2.73
N ARG A 29 -10.36 -11.69 2.58
CA ARG A 29 -11.12 -11.30 1.39
C ARG A 29 -11.10 -9.78 1.18
N LYS A 30 -11.29 -9.01 2.24
CA LYS A 30 -11.24 -7.55 2.18
C LYS A 30 -9.81 -7.06 1.95
N ALA A 31 -8.82 -7.64 2.62
CA ALA A 31 -7.41 -7.30 2.41
C ALA A 31 -6.99 -7.51 0.94
N LYS A 32 -7.32 -8.66 0.34
CA LYS A 32 -7.08 -8.93 -1.09
C LYS A 32 -7.73 -7.89 -2.00
N LYS A 33 -8.98 -7.50 -1.74
CA LYS A 33 -9.67 -6.46 -2.52
C LYS A 33 -8.97 -5.11 -2.42
N CYS A 34 -8.52 -4.71 -1.23
CA CYS A 34 -7.76 -3.49 -1.04
C CYS A 34 -6.43 -3.53 -1.81
N LEU A 35 -5.67 -4.62 -1.69
CA LEU A 35 -4.40 -4.77 -2.42
C LEU A 35 -4.61 -4.78 -3.95
N ALA A 36 -5.67 -5.43 -4.45
CA ALA A 36 -6.00 -5.41 -5.88
C ALA A 36 -6.41 -4.01 -6.38
N LEU A 37 -7.11 -3.22 -5.56
CA LEU A 37 -7.42 -1.84 -5.90
C LEU A 37 -6.16 -0.97 -5.91
N ALA A 38 -5.24 -1.16 -4.95
CA ALA A 38 -3.95 -0.48 -4.93
C ALA A 38 -3.11 -0.81 -6.18
N GLU A 39 -3.07 -2.08 -6.60
CA GLU A 39 -2.43 -2.51 -7.85
C GLU A 39 -2.99 -1.77 -9.07
N ARG A 40 -4.32 -1.68 -9.17
CA ARG A 40 -4.97 -0.97 -10.27
C ARG A 40 -4.59 0.51 -10.27
N LEU A 41 -4.62 1.17 -9.10
CA LEU A 41 -4.23 2.58 -8.96
C LEU A 41 -2.76 2.81 -9.29
N PHE A 42 -1.88 1.89 -8.90
CA PHE A 42 -0.45 1.95 -9.22
C PHE A 42 -0.16 1.72 -10.70
N SER A 43 -0.89 0.82 -11.35
CA SER A 43 -0.68 0.48 -12.76
C SER A 43 -1.25 1.55 -13.69
N THR A 44 -2.47 2.02 -13.40
CA THR A 44 -3.26 2.88 -14.30
C THR A 44 -3.32 4.35 -13.89
N GLY A 45 -2.91 4.69 -12.66
CA GLY A 45 -2.93 6.06 -12.17
C GLY A 45 -1.92 6.96 -12.88
N ASN A 46 -2.13 8.28 -12.77
CA ASN A 46 -1.13 9.27 -13.17
C ASN A 46 0.09 9.27 -12.22
N ASN A 47 1.14 10.03 -12.55
CA ASN A 47 2.37 10.07 -11.77
C ASN A 47 2.13 10.42 -10.29
N GLU A 48 1.23 11.36 -9.98
CA GLU A 48 0.91 11.68 -8.59
C GLU A 48 0.25 10.51 -7.85
N THR A 49 -0.68 9.80 -8.50
CA THR A 49 -1.34 8.63 -7.92
C THR A 49 -0.35 7.49 -7.70
N LYS A 50 0.50 7.20 -8.69
CA LYS A 50 1.54 6.17 -8.57
C LYS A 50 2.49 6.48 -7.43
N ASN A 51 2.94 7.73 -7.33
CA ASN A 51 3.80 8.20 -6.26
C ASN A 51 3.11 8.06 -4.89
N ALA A 52 1.85 8.46 -4.76
CA ALA A 52 1.12 8.31 -3.50
C ALA A 52 0.91 6.83 -3.12
N ILE A 53 0.63 5.94 -4.07
CA ILE A 53 0.52 4.51 -3.77
C ILE A 53 1.89 3.94 -3.33
N SER A 54 2.96 4.28 -4.02
CA SER A 54 4.32 3.80 -3.69
C SER A 54 4.79 4.32 -2.33
N ASN A 55 4.82 5.64 -2.17
CA ASN A 55 5.54 6.28 -1.07
C ASN A 55 4.69 6.50 0.17
N VAL A 56 3.36 6.46 0.05
CA VAL A 56 2.46 6.55 1.21
C VAL A 56 1.84 5.21 1.53
N TYR A 57 1.11 4.63 0.57
CA TYR A 57 0.37 3.39 0.84
C TYR A 57 1.30 2.20 1.08
N ILE A 58 2.23 1.91 0.15
CA ILE A 58 3.11 0.75 0.26
C ILE A 58 4.10 0.90 1.40
N TYR A 59 4.67 2.09 1.60
CA TYR A 59 5.47 2.37 2.78
C TYR A 59 4.71 2.05 4.07
N SER A 60 3.49 2.58 4.21
CA SER A 60 2.64 2.40 5.39
C SER A 60 2.27 0.94 5.66
N ILE A 61 2.03 0.13 4.60
CA ILE A 61 1.77 -1.31 4.74
C ILE A 61 3.06 -2.07 5.09
N SER A 62 4.19 -1.71 4.49
CA SER A 62 5.48 -2.36 4.73
C SER A 62 5.92 -2.21 6.18
N SER A 63 5.93 -0.97 6.70
CA SER A 63 6.25 -0.70 8.10
C SER A 63 5.28 -1.38 9.07
N PHE A 64 4.00 -1.46 8.72
CA PHE A 64 3.01 -2.17 9.53
C PHE A 64 3.30 -3.68 9.62
N MET A 65 3.65 -4.30 8.49
CA MET A 65 3.96 -5.73 8.45
C MET A 65 5.22 -6.07 9.24
N GLU A 66 6.25 -5.25 9.11
CA GLU A 66 7.49 -5.36 9.87
C GLU A 66 7.23 -5.25 11.37
N TYR A 67 6.53 -4.19 11.81
CA TYR A 67 6.19 -3.96 13.22
C TYR A 67 5.34 -5.08 13.84
N ARG A 68 4.46 -5.70 13.04
CA ARG A 68 3.58 -6.78 13.52
C ARG A 68 4.16 -8.17 13.32
N HIS A 69 5.37 -8.29 12.77
CA HIS A 69 5.95 -9.57 12.33
C HIS A 69 4.97 -10.43 11.53
N CYS A 70 4.14 -9.80 10.68
CA CYS A 70 3.13 -10.49 9.90
C CYS A 70 3.52 -10.57 8.43
N ASN A 71 3.48 -11.78 7.87
CA ASN A 71 3.81 -12.01 6.47
C ASN A 71 2.54 -12.30 5.66
N ILE A 72 2.14 -11.32 4.85
CA ILE A 72 1.04 -11.43 3.89
C ILE A 72 1.53 -11.23 2.45
N THR A 73 2.81 -11.45 2.16
CA THR A 73 3.40 -11.17 0.84
C THR A 73 2.71 -11.99 -0.27
N ASN A 74 2.09 -13.12 0.08
CA ASN A 74 1.29 -13.95 -0.84
C ASN A 74 -0.06 -13.31 -1.24
N LEU A 75 -0.49 -12.24 -0.56
CA LEU A 75 -1.71 -11.50 -0.90
C LEU A 75 -1.46 -10.37 -1.89
N PHE A 76 -0.20 -9.96 -2.10
CA PHE A 76 0.14 -8.86 -2.98
C PHE A 76 0.01 -9.26 -4.46
N PRO A 77 -0.67 -8.44 -5.28
CA PRO A 77 -0.63 -8.53 -6.73
C PRO A 77 0.77 -8.23 -7.29
N THR A 78 1.02 -8.62 -8.54
CA THR A 78 2.37 -8.69 -9.12
C THR A 78 3.16 -7.39 -9.03
N SER A 79 2.64 -6.27 -9.56
CA SER A 79 3.40 -5.01 -9.63
C SER A 79 3.59 -4.40 -8.25
N LEU A 80 2.54 -4.44 -7.43
CA LEU A 80 2.54 -3.97 -6.05
C LEU A 80 3.51 -4.77 -5.18
N LYS A 81 3.64 -6.07 -5.43
CA LYS A 81 4.61 -6.94 -4.73
C LYS A 81 6.05 -6.53 -5.04
N VAL A 82 6.35 -6.16 -6.29
CA VAL A 82 7.68 -5.67 -6.67
C VAL A 82 8.03 -4.38 -5.91
N GLU A 83 7.10 -3.42 -5.85
CA GLU A 83 7.34 -2.17 -5.12
C GLU A 83 7.44 -2.41 -3.61
N TYR A 84 6.64 -3.32 -3.04
CA TYR A 84 6.77 -3.76 -1.66
C TYR A 84 8.16 -4.35 -1.37
N ILE A 85 8.64 -5.27 -2.21
CA ILE A 85 9.96 -5.89 -2.06
C ILE A 85 11.07 -4.83 -2.13
N LYS A 86 10.95 -3.88 -3.06
CA LYS A 86 11.88 -2.76 -3.17
C LYS A 86 11.90 -1.91 -1.89
N GLN A 87 10.74 -1.63 -1.30
CA GLN A 87 10.63 -0.82 -0.09
C GLN A 87 11.27 -1.50 1.14
N ILE A 88 11.01 -2.79 1.34
CA ILE A 88 11.60 -3.54 2.47
C ILE A 88 13.12 -3.66 2.33
N ASN A 89 13.62 -3.87 1.11
CA ASN A 89 15.06 -3.96 0.86
C ASN A 89 15.76 -2.61 1.05
N ALA A 90 15.10 -1.49 0.72
CA ALA A 90 15.65 -0.16 0.93
C ALA A 90 15.67 0.27 2.41
N THR A 91 14.78 -0.30 3.24
CA THR A 91 14.67 0.04 4.66
C THR A 91 15.56 -0.85 5.55
N SER A 92 16.08 -1.96 5.01
CA SER A 92 16.89 -2.95 5.74
C SER A 92 18.39 -2.59 5.85
N VAL A 93 18.75 -1.29 5.89
CA VAL A 93 20.14 -0.79 5.99
C VAL A 93 20.36 -0.04 7.30
#